data_AF-A0A3Q9HS49-F1
#
_entry.id   AF-A0A3Q9HS49-F1
#
_cell.length_a   1.000
_cell.length_b   1.000
_cell.length_c   1.000
_cell.angle_alpha   90.00
_cell.angle_beta   90.00
_cell.angle_gamma   90.00
#
_symmetry.space_group_name_H-M   'P 1'
#
loop_
_entity.id
_entity.type
_entity.pdbx_description
1 polymer ?
#
loop_
_entity_poly.entity_id
_entity_poly.type
_entity_poly.pdbx_seq_one_letter_code
_entity_poly.pdbx_strand_id
1 'polypeptide(L)'
;MKKLTTPIKYRFISITLILSLLLPILLILTVGIAEASYESLFSDKNTFFKALIMLLMAFLLERFLGDQKVVTRPGDPPVSDIPDDSHTPYIPSRRYLSPGEKEVLGYYVNWNTPGSESYPSLQKNAQNIDIVSPFWYTITSTGDIQTKYGGHQTNVSTLTRQQGQLLLPLINNQNSNSSILIDSNIRRKAIDNIVALVQWNNYDGVNIDFEFIPPWSKDGYTTFIRELSQKLHARGKMIIISVFPKVDVSYDLSGAYDYKALAPYIDRLVIMTYDNHWAGGPAGPIAPINWVEENILYALQEVPADKILLGVANYGYDWPLNGGWGKDLAAKKAIDLAERKGALIKWDSEAQVPYFYYTDSLGNKHVVWFESSYSLDFKLQLVNKYNLKGIAIWRLGNEEDRFWSIIKDRLNK
;
A
#
# COMPACT_ATOMS: atom_id res chain seq x y z
N MET A 1 -18.46 -62.83 -7.24
CA MET A 1 -18.21 -62.36 -5.85
C MET A 1 -16.71 -62.17 -5.63
N LYS A 2 -16.24 -60.92 -5.58
CA LYS A 2 -14.94 -60.53 -5.00
C LYS A 2 -15.15 -59.16 -4.35
N LYS A 3 -15.09 -59.11 -3.01
CA LYS A 3 -15.22 -57.89 -2.21
C LYS A 3 -13.90 -57.10 -2.30
N LEU A 4 -13.97 -55.84 -2.71
CA LEU A 4 -12.92 -54.85 -2.47
C LEU A 4 -13.06 -54.35 -1.03
N THR A 5 -12.00 -54.47 -0.23
CA THR A 5 -11.85 -53.77 1.05
C THR A 5 -10.54 -52.99 1.02
N THR A 6 -10.64 -51.68 0.86
CA THR A 6 -9.56 -50.72 1.15
C THR A 6 -9.50 -50.48 2.67
N PRO A 7 -8.31 -50.39 3.30
CA PRO A 7 -8.21 -50.05 4.71
C PRO A 7 -8.28 -48.52 4.90
N ILE A 8 -9.22 -48.08 5.74
CA ILE A 8 -9.30 -46.70 6.24
C ILE A 8 -8.18 -46.51 7.27
N LYS A 9 -7.18 -45.67 6.95
CA LYS A 9 -6.18 -45.22 7.93
C LYS A 9 -6.80 -44.14 8.82
N TYR A 10 -7.20 -44.50 10.03
CA TYR A 10 -7.47 -43.53 11.09
C TYR A 10 -6.13 -42.90 11.51
N ARG A 11 -5.96 -41.59 11.27
CA ARG A 11 -4.87 -40.82 11.88
C ARG A 11 -5.22 -40.64 13.35
N PHE A 12 -4.44 -41.26 14.24
CA PHE A 12 -4.45 -40.92 15.65
C PHE A 12 -4.09 -39.44 15.80
N ILE A 13 -5.06 -38.63 16.22
CA ILE A 13 -4.79 -37.27 16.69
C ILE A 13 -4.04 -37.46 18.02
N SER A 14 -2.79 -36.97 18.06
CA SER A 14 -1.97 -37.04 19.27
C SER A 14 -2.68 -36.35 20.43
N ILE A 15 -2.67 -36.98 21.61
CA ILE A 15 -3.16 -36.41 22.87
C ILE A 15 -2.52 -35.03 23.13
N THR A 16 -1.30 -34.81 22.65
CA THR A 16 -0.59 -33.52 22.71
C THR A 16 -1.30 -32.44 21.89
N LEU A 17 -1.92 -32.79 20.77
CA LEU A 17 -2.66 -31.85 19.92
C LEU A 17 -3.99 -31.44 20.57
N ILE A 18 -4.68 -32.41 21.19
CA ILE A 18 -5.92 -32.18 21.93
C ILE A 18 -5.65 -31.30 23.16
N LEU A 19 -4.58 -31.58 23.91
CA LEU A 19 -4.16 -30.76 25.04
C LEU A 19 -3.73 -29.36 24.61
N SER A 20 -3.05 -29.20 23.46
CA SER A 20 -2.64 -27.87 22.96
C SER A 20 -3.81 -26.97 22.53
N LEU A 21 -4.95 -27.57 22.16
CA LEU A 21 -6.16 -26.85 21.80
C LEU A 21 -7.06 -26.55 23.01
N LEU A 22 -7.05 -27.42 24.02
CA LEU A 22 -7.90 -27.26 25.22
C LEU A 22 -7.26 -26.36 26.29
N LEU A 23 -5.92 -26.34 26.42
CA LEU A 23 -5.25 -25.54 27.44
C LEU A 23 -5.53 -24.02 27.34
N PRO A 24 -5.53 -23.39 26.14
CA PRO A 24 -5.84 -21.97 26.00
C PRO A 24 -7.29 -21.66 26.35
N ILE A 25 -8.21 -22.56 25.96
CA ILE A 25 -9.65 -22.42 26.26
C ILE A 25 -9.91 -22.55 27.76
N LEU A 26 -9.22 -23.49 28.42
CA LEU A 26 -9.30 -23.67 29.87
C LEU A 26 -8.72 -22.47 30.62
N LEU A 27 -7.62 -21.87 30.13
CA LEU A 27 -7.04 -20.64 30.70
C LEU A 27 -7.96 -19.42 30.55
N ILE A 28 -8.65 -19.29 29.42
CA ILE A 28 -9.63 -18.22 29.19
C ILE A 28 -10.83 -18.40 30.13
N LEU A 29 -11.28 -19.64 30.34
CA LEU A 29 -12.39 -19.95 31.24
C LEU A 29 -12.04 -19.76 32.72
N THR A 30 -10.79 -20.05 33.15
CA THR A 30 -10.38 -19.85 34.54
C THR A 30 -10.11 -18.38 34.87
N VAL A 31 -9.65 -17.58 33.90
CA VAL A 31 -9.52 -16.12 34.04
C VAL A 31 -10.89 -15.43 34.05
N GLY A 32 -11.90 -15.99 33.36
CA GLY A 32 -13.26 -15.47 33.37
C GLY A 32 -14.04 -15.67 34.69
N ILE A 33 -13.53 -16.46 35.64
CA ILE A 33 -14.19 -16.74 36.93
C ILE A 33 -13.57 -15.90 38.09
N ALA A 34 -12.47 -15.19 37.84
CA ALA A 34 -11.94 -14.21 38.79
C ALA A 34 -12.37 -12.81 38.36
N GLU A 35 -13.31 -12.22 39.10
CA GLU A 35 -13.85 -10.87 38.87
C GLU A 35 -12.74 -9.81 38.79
N ALA A 36 -12.46 -9.36 37.56
CA ALA A 36 -11.97 -8.02 37.26
C ALA A 36 -12.35 -7.69 35.81
N SER A 37 -13.09 -6.60 35.65
CA SER A 37 -13.60 -6.03 34.40
C SER A 37 -12.60 -6.10 33.23
N TYR A 38 -13.09 -6.57 32.08
CA TYR A 38 -12.39 -6.70 30.79
C TYR A 38 -11.62 -5.43 30.37
N GLU A 39 -12.03 -4.25 30.82
CA GLU A 39 -11.35 -2.97 30.56
C GLU A 39 -9.93 -2.88 31.15
N SER A 40 -9.62 -3.60 32.23
CA SER A 40 -8.30 -3.50 32.88
C SER A 40 -7.17 -4.22 32.12
N LEU A 41 -7.51 -5.27 31.35
CA LEU A 41 -6.55 -6.04 30.54
C LEU A 41 -6.05 -5.27 29.31
N PHE A 42 -6.84 -4.31 28.81
CA PHE A 42 -6.52 -3.53 27.61
C PHE A 42 -6.10 -2.08 27.91
N SER A 43 -6.15 -1.65 29.18
CA SER A 43 -5.64 -0.34 29.59
C SER A 43 -4.14 -0.19 29.31
N ASP A 44 -3.69 1.05 29.10
CA ASP A 44 -2.30 1.38 28.73
C ASP A 44 -1.23 1.02 29.76
N LYS A 45 -1.62 0.53 30.94
CA LYS A 45 -0.68 0.22 32.02
C LYS A 45 -0.14 -1.22 32.00
N ASN A 46 -0.61 -2.10 31.11
CA ASN A 46 -0.22 -3.52 31.10
C ASN A 46 0.50 -3.96 29.81
N THR A 47 1.68 -3.37 29.58
CA THR A 47 2.54 -3.58 28.42
C THR A 47 2.98 -5.04 28.26
N PHE A 48 3.16 -5.78 29.36
CA PHE A 48 3.59 -7.18 29.35
C PHE A 48 2.52 -8.12 28.75
N PHE A 49 1.24 -7.89 29.08
CA PHE A 49 0.15 -8.74 28.60
C PHE A 49 -0.17 -8.48 27.11
N LYS A 50 -0.07 -7.21 26.67
CA LYS A 50 -0.15 -6.82 25.25
C LYS A 50 0.97 -7.48 24.43
N ALA A 51 2.20 -7.50 24.95
CA ALA A 51 3.34 -8.17 24.30
C ALA A 51 3.14 -9.70 24.18
N LEU A 52 2.59 -10.33 25.23
CA LEU A 52 2.31 -11.78 25.22
C LEU A 52 1.21 -12.15 24.22
N ILE A 53 0.15 -11.34 24.12
CA ILE A 53 -0.93 -11.53 23.13
C ILE A 53 -0.42 -11.32 21.70
N MET A 54 0.44 -10.31 21.47
CA MET A 54 1.07 -10.10 20.16
C MET A 54 2.00 -11.26 19.77
N LEU A 55 2.75 -11.82 20.71
CA LEU A 55 3.58 -13.01 20.50
C LEU A 55 2.74 -14.25 20.17
N LEU A 56 1.61 -14.44 20.86
CA LEU A 56 0.66 -15.52 20.58
C LEU A 56 -0.03 -15.35 19.22
N MET A 57 -0.39 -14.11 18.84
CA MET A 57 -0.93 -13.80 17.52
C MET A 57 0.09 -14.05 16.41
N ALA A 58 1.34 -13.62 16.59
CA ALA A 58 2.43 -13.88 15.64
C ALA A 58 2.66 -15.38 15.44
N PHE A 59 2.64 -16.15 16.53
CA PHE A 59 2.81 -17.62 16.48
C PHE A 59 1.63 -18.35 15.82
N LEU A 60 0.40 -17.84 15.99
CA LEU A 60 -0.80 -18.37 15.31
C LEU A 60 -0.83 -17.99 13.82
N LEU A 61 -0.37 -16.79 13.46
CA LEU A 61 -0.21 -16.33 12.07
C LEU A 61 0.84 -17.15 11.32
N GLU A 62 1.98 -17.48 11.96
CA GLU A 62 3.00 -18.36 11.38
C GLU A 62 2.48 -19.78 11.09
N ARG A 63 1.63 -20.34 11.98
CA ARG A 63 1.08 -21.69 11.79
C ARG A 63 -0.10 -21.79 10.83
N PHE A 64 -0.87 -20.71 10.62
CA PHE A 64 -1.99 -20.71 9.67
C PHE A 64 -1.60 -20.31 8.25
N LEU A 65 -0.43 -19.69 8.05
CA LEU A 65 0.09 -19.30 6.72
C LEU A 65 1.29 -20.14 6.24
N GLY A 66 1.75 -21.12 7.03
CA GLY A 66 2.89 -21.97 6.70
C GLY A 66 2.50 -23.37 6.22
N ASP A 67 2.20 -23.51 4.93
CA ASP A 67 2.71 -24.63 4.11
C ASP A 67 2.36 -24.40 2.63
N GLN A 68 3.17 -23.59 1.95
CA GLN A 68 3.36 -23.74 0.51
C GLN A 68 4.80 -24.14 0.30
N LYS A 69 4.98 -25.41 -0.04
CA LYS A 69 6.27 -26.03 -0.33
C LYS A 69 7.06 -25.19 -1.32
N VAL A 70 8.30 -24.90 -0.96
CA VAL A 70 9.35 -24.45 -1.87
C VAL A 70 9.45 -25.45 -3.03
N VAL A 71 9.04 -25.03 -4.23
CA VAL A 71 9.35 -25.74 -5.47
C VAL A 71 10.60 -25.10 -6.04
N THR A 72 11.77 -25.64 -5.70
CA THR A 72 12.98 -25.45 -6.49
C THR A 72 12.88 -26.40 -7.69
N ARG A 73 12.84 -25.86 -8.91
CA ARG A 73 13.15 -26.63 -10.11
C ARG A 73 14.54 -26.22 -10.58
N PRO A 74 15.50 -27.15 -10.72
CA PRO A 74 16.72 -26.91 -11.48
C PRO A 74 16.46 -27.12 -12.97
N GLY A 75 17.00 -26.23 -13.81
CA GLY A 75 17.03 -26.42 -15.26
C GLY A 75 17.15 -25.10 -16.01
N ASP A 76 18.38 -24.72 -16.34
CA ASP A 76 18.63 -23.74 -17.39
C ASP A 76 18.10 -24.28 -18.73
N PRO A 77 17.35 -23.51 -19.54
CA PRO A 77 17.16 -23.84 -20.94
C PRO A 77 18.46 -23.54 -21.72
N PRO A 78 18.79 -24.35 -22.74
CA PRO A 78 19.97 -24.12 -23.55
C PRO A 78 19.88 -22.78 -24.30
N VAL A 79 21.00 -22.07 -24.33
CA VAL A 79 21.22 -20.89 -25.18
C VAL A 79 21.26 -21.34 -26.64
N SER A 80 20.14 -21.26 -27.34
CA SER A 80 20.11 -21.21 -28.80
C SER A 80 18.77 -20.65 -29.25
N ASP A 81 18.80 -19.35 -29.58
CA ASP A 81 18.09 -18.70 -30.69
C ASP A 81 18.11 -17.20 -30.40
N ILE A 82 19.16 -16.53 -30.87
CA ILE A 82 19.22 -15.07 -30.96
C ILE A 82 18.24 -14.69 -32.08
N PRO A 83 17.14 -13.98 -31.80
CA PRO A 83 16.30 -13.45 -32.85
C PRO A 83 17.09 -12.38 -33.63
N ASP A 84 17.03 -12.48 -34.95
CA ASP A 84 17.56 -11.52 -35.91
C ASP A 84 17.18 -10.07 -35.54
N ASP A 85 18.20 -9.22 -35.36
CA ASP A 85 18.13 -7.85 -34.85
C ASP A 85 17.71 -6.83 -35.94
N SER A 86 16.92 -7.27 -36.93
CA SER A 86 16.51 -6.45 -38.09
C SER A 86 15.22 -5.64 -37.86
N HIS A 87 14.67 -5.68 -36.65
CA HIS A 87 13.59 -4.80 -36.21
C HIS A 87 13.99 -4.09 -34.94
N THR A 88 14.62 -2.91 -35.04
CA THR A 88 14.68 -1.97 -33.91
C THR A 88 13.25 -1.76 -33.43
N PRO A 89 12.87 -2.22 -32.21
CA PRO A 89 11.55 -1.98 -31.70
C PRO A 89 11.37 -0.46 -31.66
N TYR A 90 10.29 0.06 -32.22
CA TYR A 90 9.89 1.43 -31.97
C TYR A 90 9.68 1.55 -30.45
N ILE A 91 10.69 2.08 -29.75
CA ILE A 91 10.58 2.48 -28.35
C ILE A 91 9.98 3.88 -28.41
N PRO A 92 8.71 4.06 -28.00
CA PRO A 92 8.14 5.40 -27.93
C PRO A 92 9.07 6.27 -27.09
N SER A 93 9.41 7.46 -27.58
CA SER A 93 10.16 8.43 -26.80
C SER A 93 9.44 8.69 -25.48
N ARG A 94 10.19 8.69 -24.37
CA ARG A 94 9.69 9.04 -23.03
C ARG A 94 8.77 10.26 -23.11
N ARG A 95 7.55 10.17 -22.55
CA ARG A 95 6.65 11.33 -22.48
C ARG A 95 7.27 12.38 -21.57
N TYR A 96 7.47 13.58 -22.11
CA TYR A 96 7.83 14.76 -21.32
C TYR A 96 6.54 15.52 -20.99
N LEU A 97 6.40 15.93 -19.73
CA LEU A 97 5.27 16.75 -19.30
C LEU A 97 5.35 18.12 -19.99
N SER A 98 4.22 18.56 -20.53
CA SER A 98 4.09 19.91 -21.10
C SER A 98 4.09 20.97 -19.99
N PRO A 99 4.43 22.24 -20.29
CA PRO A 99 4.29 23.31 -19.31
C PRO A 99 2.87 23.37 -18.71
N GLY A 100 2.77 23.35 -17.38
CA GLY A 100 1.49 23.34 -16.67
C GLY A 100 0.81 21.98 -16.53
N GLU A 101 1.35 20.91 -17.12
CA GLU A 101 0.90 19.54 -16.91
C GLU A 101 1.40 19.01 -15.55
N LYS A 102 0.53 18.30 -14.82
CA LYS A 102 0.87 17.67 -13.54
C LYS A 102 1.09 16.18 -13.72
N GLU A 103 1.98 15.62 -12.90
CA GLU A 103 2.35 14.22 -12.97
C GLU A 103 1.32 13.33 -12.27
N VAL A 104 0.97 12.22 -12.89
CA VAL A 104 0.03 11.23 -12.34
C VAL A 104 0.76 9.92 -12.13
N LEU A 105 0.94 9.56 -10.86
CA LEU A 105 1.40 8.23 -10.45
C LEU A 105 0.20 7.35 -10.11
N GLY A 106 0.11 6.18 -10.74
CA GLY A 106 -0.88 5.16 -10.42
C GLY A 106 -0.26 3.98 -9.68
N TYR A 107 -0.70 3.72 -8.45
CA TYR A 107 -0.34 2.48 -7.77
C TYR A 107 -1.08 1.30 -8.42
N TYR A 108 -0.32 0.32 -8.87
CA TYR A 108 -0.82 -0.88 -9.53
C TYR A 108 -0.77 -2.06 -8.56
N VAL A 109 -1.88 -2.78 -8.46
CA VAL A 109 -1.95 -4.03 -7.70
C VAL A 109 -2.46 -5.17 -8.57
N ASN A 110 -2.08 -6.38 -8.21
CA ASN A 110 -2.57 -7.61 -8.81
C ASN A 110 -3.09 -8.56 -7.74
N TRP A 111 -3.77 -7.99 -6.74
CA TRP A 111 -4.41 -8.76 -5.71
C TRP A 111 -5.61 -9.49 -6.32
N ASN A 112 -5.78 -10.77 -5.99
CA ASN A 112 -6.95 -11.57 -6.36
C ASN A 112 -8.19 -11.17 -5.53
N THR A 113 -8.42 -9.87 -5.36
CA THR A 113 -9.57 -9.31 -4.64
C THR A 113 -10.65 -8.93 -5.65
N PRO A 114 -11.88 -9.47 -5.55
CA PRO A 114 -12.97 -9.11 -6.45
C PRO A 114 -13.15 -7.59 -6.55
N GLY A 115 -13.16 -7.04 -7.78
CA GLY A 115 -13.31 -5.61 -8.04
C GLY A 115 -12.03 -4.77 -8.02
N SER A 116 -10.89 -5.36 -7.64
CA SER A 116 -9.56 -4.75 -7.73
C SER A 116 -8.94 -4.98 -9.11
N GLU A 117 -9.19 -4.08 -10.05
CA GLU A 117 -8.83 -4.26 -11.46
C GLU A 117 -7.83 -3.20 -11.93
N SER A 118 -6.62 -3.18 -11.34
CA SER A 118 -5.60 -2.20 -11.76
C SER A 118 -5.19 -2.36 -13.22
N TYR A 119 -5.20 -3.58 -13.79
CA TYR A 119 -4.80 -3.78 -15.18
C TYR A 119 -5.81 -3.22 -16.20
N PRO A 120 -7.12 -3.53 -16.12
CA PRO A 120 -8.12 -2.85 -16.95
C PRO A 120 -8.12 -1.32 -16.80
N SER A 121 -7.98 -0.82 -15.57
CA SER A 121 -7.88 0.63 -15.30
C SER A 121 -6.66 1.25 -15.99
N LEU A 122 -5.47 0.63 -15.82
CA LEU A 122 -4.24 1.07 -16.46
C LEU A 122 -4.39 1.07 -17.98
N GLN A 123 -4.93 0.01 -18.57
CA GLN A 123 -5.10 -0.11 -20.02
C GLN A 123 -6.04 0.96 -20.57
N LYS A 124 -7.16 1.24 -19.89
CA LYS A 124 -8.16 2.24 -20.32
C LYS A 124 -7.64 3.68 -20.19
N ASN A 125 -6.77 3.93 -19.21
CA ASN A 125 -6.39 5.29 -18.81
C ASN A 125 -4.89 5.58 -18.96
N ALA A 126 -4.14 4.76 -19.71
CA ALA A 126 -2.69 4.87 -19.79
C ALA A 126 -2.21 6.25 -20.25
N GLN A 127 -2.92 6.88 -21.19
CA GLN A 127 -2.60 8.24 -21.65
C GLN A 127 -2.71 9.31 -20.54
N ASN A 128 -3.36 9.03 -19.42
CA ASN A 128 -3.50 9.95 -18.30
C ASN A 128 -2.56 9.63 -17.13
N ILE A 129 -1.70 8.62 -17.26
CA ILE A 129 -0.79 8.14 -16.23
C ILE A 129 0.64 8.31 -16.73
N ASP A 130 1.51 8.92 -15.93
CA ASP A 130 2.93 9.13 -16.27
C ASP A 130 3.84 8.10 -15.61
N ILE A 131 3.47 7.70 -14.39
CA ILE A 131 4.23 6.74 -13.58
C ILE A 131 3.30 5.62 -13.16
N VAL A 132 3.72 4.38 -13.38
CA VAL A 132 3.09 3.20 -12.79
C VAL A 132 4.00 2.69 -11.69
N SER A 133 3.44 2.51 -10.49
CA SER A 133 4.15 1.96 -9.34
C SER A 133 3.51 0.64 -8.88
N PRO A 134 3.95 -0.51 -9.41
CA PRO A 134 3.40 -1.80 -9.01
C PRO A 134 3.82 -2.29 -7.63
N PHE A 135 2.88 -2.81 -6.86
CA PHE A 135 3.11 -3.44 -5.55
C PHE A 135 3.61 -4.89 -5.72
N TRP A 136 4.87 -5.06 -6.14
CA TRP A 136 5.43 -6.37 -6.52
C TRP A 136 6.53 -6.89 -5.62
N TYR A 137 7.09 -6.07 -4.74
CA TYR A 137 8.27 -6.47 -3.98
C TYR A 137 8.14 -6.08 -2.51
N THR A 138 8.80 -6.87 -1.67
CA THR A 138 9.01 -6.56 -0.26
C THR A 138 10.46 -6.86 0.07
N ILE A 139 11.06 -6.07 0.95
CA ILE A 139 12.40 -6.32 1.44
C ILE A 139 12.35 -7.11 2.74
N THR A 140 13.33 -7.99 2.97
CA THR A 140 13.46 -8.76 4.21
C THR A 140 14.37 -8.05 5.20
N SER A 141 14.37 -8.51 6.46
CA SER A 141 15.28 -8.06 7.52
C SER A 141 16.77 -8.38 7.24
N THR A 142 17.05 -9.27 6.28
CA THR A 142 18.40 -9.62 5.82
C THR A 142 18.85 -8.83 4.58
N GLY A 143 18.03 -7.89 4.13
CA GLY A 143 18.26 -7.07 2.93
C GLY A 143 18.00 -7.80 1.60
N ASP A 144 17.33 -8.95 1.62
CA ASP A 144 16.95 -9.67 0.40
C ASP A 144 15.60 -9.17 -0.12
N ILE A 145 15.37 -9.28 -1.44
CA ILE A 145 14.09 -8.88 -2.05
C ILE A 145 13.26 -10.12 -2.34
N GLN A 146 12.01 -10.10 -1.87
CA GLN A 146 11.01 -11.11 -2.17
C GLN A 146 9.95 -10.55 -3.10
N THR A 147 9.45 -11.40 -3.99
CA THR A 147 8.30 -11.07 -4.84
C THR A 147 7.00 -11.21 -4.06
N LYS A 148 6.09 -10.26 -4.26
CA LYS A 148 4.69 -10.35 -3.86
C LYS A 148 3.80 -10.53 -5.08
N TYR A 149 2.74 -11.29 -4.91
CA TYR A 149 1.69 -11.47 -5.91
C TYR A 149 2.23 -11.88 -7.30
N GLY A 150 3.29 -12.69 -7.36
CA GLY A 150 3.89 -13.11 -8.64
C GLY A 150 4.92 -12.15 -9.25
N GLY A 151 5.25 -11.03 -8.60
CA GLY A 151 6.35 -10.16 -8.98
C GLY A 151 6.15 -9.48 -10.34
N HIS A 152 7.24 -9.28 -11.09
CA HIS A 152 7.24 -8.62 -12.39
C HIS A 152 6.18 -9.19 -13.33
N GLN A 153 5.33 -8.33 -13.89
CA GLN A 153 4.32 -8.70 -14.87
C GLN A 153 4.68 -8.11 -16.25
N THR A 154 5.00 -8.98 -17.21
CA THR A 154 5.43 -8.56 -18.57
C THR A 154 4.35 -7.77 -19.31
N ASN A 155 3.08 -8.10 -19.13
CA ASN A 155 1.97 -7.37 -19.75
C ASN A 155 1.88 -5.91 -19.24
N VAL A 156 2.19 -5.67 -17.97
CA VAL A 156 2.26 -4.32 -17.39
C VAL A 156 3.48 -3.60 -17.94
N SER A 157 4.65 -4.22 -17.89
CA SER A 157 5.90 -3.55 -18.32
C SER A 157 5.97 -3.31 -19.83
N THR A 158 5.32 -4.14 -20.64
CA THR A 158 5.14 -3.89 -22.08
C THR A 158 4.19 -2.73 -22.32
N LEU A 159 3.04 -2.70 -21.62
CA LEU A 159 2.07 -1.61 -21.75
C LEU A 159 2.68 -0.27 -21.34
N THR A 160 3.38 -0.18 -20.21
CA THR A 160 4.00 1.07 -19.76
C THR A 160 5.02 1.59 -20.77
N ARG A 161 5.84 0.70 -21.34
CA ARG A 161 6.81 1.06 -22.40
C ARG A 161 6.12 1.54 -23.67
N GLN A 162 5.07 0.86 -24.13
CA GLN A 162 4.28 1.27 -25.30
C GLN A 162 3.63 2.64 -25.12
N GLN A 163 3.33 3.02 -23.89
CA GLN A 163 2.67 4.29 -23.54
C GLN A 163 3.66 5.39 -23.13
N GLY A 164 4.97 5.10 -23.15
CA GLY A 164 6.02 6.05 -22.75
C GLY A 164 6.00 6.41 -21.26
N GLN A 165 5.39 5.57 -20.43
CA GLN A 165 5.25 5.75 -18.98
C GLN A 165 6.48 5.22 -18.24
N LEU A 166 6.76 5.80 -17.08
CA LEU A 166 7.80 5.33 -16.18
C LEU A 166 7.30 4.16 -15.34
N LEU A 167 8.13 3.13 -15.22
CA LEU A 167 7.85 1.96 -14.38
C LEU A 167 8.79 1.94 -13.17
N LEU A 168 8.26 2.33 -12.01
CA LEU A 168 8.98 2.37 -10.73
C LEU A 168 8.29 1.43 -9.73
N PRO A 169 8.64 0.13 -9.69
CA PRO A 169 8.02 -0.78 -8.75
C PRO A 169 8.22 -0.34 -7.31
N LEU A 170 7.18 -0.57 -6.52
CA LEU A 170 7.17 -0.32 -5.09
C LEU A 170 7.86 -1.46 -4.34
N ILE A 171 8.69 -1.08 -3.37
CA ILE A 171 9.34 -1.99 -2.42
C ILE A 171 8.91 -1.58 -1.01
N ASN A 172 8.11 -2.44 -0.36
CA ASN A 172 7.68 -2.25 1.03
C ASN A 172 8.56 -3.01 2.03
N ASN A 173 8.43 -2.70 3.31
CA ASN A 173 9.15 -3.31 4.42
C ASN A 173 8.30 -4.30 5.26
N GLN A 174 7.16 -4.80 4.77
CA GLN A 174 6.27 -5.66 5.56
C GLN A 174 6.94 -6.95 6.08
N ASN A 175 7.96 -7.48 5.38
CA ASN A 175 8.72 -8.66 5.81
C ASN A 175 10.07 -8.32 6.46
N SER A 176 10.24 -7.07 6.89
CA SER A 176 11.49 -6.55 7.46
C SER A 176 11.31 -6.03 8.88
N ASN A 177 12.42 -5.58 9.46
CA ASN A 177 12.46 -4.79 10.68
C ASN A 177 13.48 -3.64 10.50
N SER A 178 13.76 -2.87 11.55
CA SER A 178 14.66 -1.72 11.46
C SER A 178 16.13 -2.06 11.19
N SER A 179 16.53 -3.34 11.14
CA SER A 179 17.90 -3.79 10.85
C SER A 179 18.45 -3.21 9.54
N ILE A 180 17.63 -3.14 8.51
CA ILE A 180 18.00 -2.57 7.19
C ILE A 180 18.37 -1.08 7.27
N LEU A 181 17.95 -0.39 8.34
CA LEU A 181 18.19 1.03 8.54
C LEU A 181 19.39 1.27 9.48
N ILE A 182 19.63 0.38 10.45
CA ILE A 182 20.66 0.58 11.48
C ILE A 182 21.96 -0.21 11.27
N ASP A 183 21.89 -1.40 10.66
CA ASP A 183 23.08 -2.20 10.37
C ASP A 183 23.63 -1.80 8.99
N SER A 184 24.86 -1.31 8.94
CA SER A 184 25.47 -0.81 7.69
C SER A 184 25.74 -1.92 6.66
N ASN A 185 25.97 -3.15 7.09
CA ASN A 185 26.18 -4.28 6.18
C ASN A 185 24.86 -4.74 5.58
N ILE A 186 23.82 -4.87 6.40
CA ILE A 186 22.47 -5.22 5.93
C ILE A 186 21.94 -4.11 5.01
N ARG A 187 22.10 -2.84 5.39
CA ARG A 187 21.74 -1.69 4.57
C ARG A 187 22.42 -1.71 3.21
N ARG A 188 23.75 -1.91 3.18
CA ARG A 188 24.51 -1.99 1.93
C ARG A 188 24.00 -3.12 1.04
N LYS A 189 23.78 -4.31 1.60
CA LYS A 189 23.22 -5.47 0.88
C LYS A 189 21.83 -5.18 0.32
N ALA A 190 20.95 -4.60 1.14
CA ALA A 190 19.61 -4.17 0.73
C ALA A 190 19.66 -3.22 -0.48
N ILE A 191 20.50 -2.20 -0.40
CA ILE A 191 20.69 -1.23 -1.48
C ILE A 191 21.22 -1.90 -2.74
N ASP A 192 22.23 -2.77 -2.63
CA ASP A 192 22.81 -3.49 -3.77
C ASP A 192 21.77 -4.39 -4.45
N ASN A 193 20.94 -5.07 -3.68
CA ASN A 193 19.86 -5.90 -4.20
C ASN A 193 18.78 -5.07 -4.93
N ILE A 194 18.42 -3.90 -4.41
CA ILE A 194 17.47 -2.99 -5.07
C ILE A 194 18.03 -2.50 -6.40
N VAL A 195 19.29 -2.06 -6.42
CA VAL A 195 19.96 -1.60 -7.64
C VAL A 195 20.04 -2.73 -8.67
N ALA A 196 20.39 -3.94 -8.25
CA ALA A 196 20.43 -5.11 -9.13
C ALA A 196 19.04 -5.42 -9.73
N LEU A 197 17.97 -5.35 -8.93
CA LEU A 197 16.59 -5.54 -9.39
C LEU A 197 16.20 -4.52 -10.48
N VAL A 198 16.54 -3.24 -10.26
CA VAL A 198 16.27 -2.15 -11.21
C VAL A 198 17.00 -2.37 -12.52
N GLN A 199 18.27 -2.77 -12.47
CA GLN A 199 19.08 -3.02 -13.66
C GLN A 199 18.58 -4.25 -14.42
N TRP A 200 18.32 -5.36 -13.71
CA TRP A 200 17.90 -6.62 -14.32
C TRP A 200 16.62 -6.50 -15.13
N ASN A 201 15.63 -5.76 -14.61
CA ASN A 201 14.32 -5.59 -15.28
C ASN A 201 14.25 -4.32 -16.15
N ASN A 202 15.34 -3.54 -16.18
CA ASN A 202 15.40 -2.21 -16.77
C ASN A 202 14.21 -1.32 -16.36
N TYR A 203 13.98 -1.20 -15.06
CA TYR A 203 13.01 -0.25 -14.50
C TYR A 203 13.54 1.18 -14.58
N ASP A 204 12.66 2.17 -14.56
CA ASP A 204 13.05 3.60 -14.57
C ASP A 204 13.50 4.09 -13.19
N GLY A 205 13.30 3.28 -12.15
CA GLY A 205 13.60 3.61 -10.77
C GLY A 205 12.88 2.69 -9.80
N VAL A 206 12.71 3.14 -8.56
CA VAL A 206 11.90 2.46 -7.52
C VAL A 206 11.09 3.45 -6.71
N ASN A 207 9.99 2.97 -6.15
CA ASN A 207 9.25 3.65 -5.09
C ASN A 207 9.51 2.93 -3.75
N ILE A 208 10.13 3.61 -2.79
CA ILE A 208 10.38 3.06 -1.45
C ILE A 208 9.22 3.41 -0.54
N ASP A 209 8.52 2.37 -0.08
CA ASP A 209 7.32 2.48 0.75
C ASP A 209 7.56 1.77 2.08
N PHE A 210 8.45 2.35 2.89
CA PHE A 210 8.80 1.80 4.19
C PHE A 210 7.93 2.45 5.25
N GLU A 211 6.92 1.72 5.69
CA GLU A 211 5.90 2.15 6.64
C GLU A 211 6.17 1.60 8.04
N PHE A 212 5.58 2.24 9.07
CA PHE A 212 5.72 1.83 10.47
C PHE A 212 7.18 1.68 10.94
N ILE A 213 8.07 2.48 10.35
CA ILE A 213 9.47 2.53 10.76
C ILE A 213 9.57 3.39 12.03
N PRO A 214 10.23 2.90 13.10
CA PRO A 214 10.18 3.58 14.38
C PRO A 214 11.00 4.90 14.34
N PRO A 215 10.61 5.94 15.09
CA PRO A 215 11.26 7.26 15.00
C PRO A 215 12.76 7.26 15.29
N TRP A 216 13.24 6.37 16.16
CA TRP A 216 14.67 6.26 16.45
C TRP A 216 15.51 5.78 15.26
N SER A 217 14.87 5.28 14.18
CA SER A 217 15.53 4.88 12.94
C SER A 217 15.65 6.00 11.89
N LYS A 218 15.20 7.23 12.22
CA LYS A 218 15.19 8.41 11.32
C LYS A 218 16.50 8.63 10.55
N ASP A 219 17.63 8.64 11.25
CA ASP A 219 18.94 8.90 10.64
C ASP A 219 19.38 7.72 9.74
N GLY A 220 19.01 6.50 10.14
CA GLY A 220 19.22 5.29 9.35
C GLY A 220 18.39 5.29 8.06
N TYR A 221 17.13 5.71 8.11
CA TYR A 221 16.27 5.86 6.95
C TYR A 221 16.78 6.94 5.99
N THR A 222 17.17 8.10 6.51
CA THR A 222 17.77 9.18 5.71
C THR A 222 19.06 8.70 5.03
N THR A 223 19.90 7.97 5.75
CA THR A 223 21.14 7.37 5.20
C THR A 223 20.84 6.35 4.12
N PHE A 224 19.86 5.47 4.33
CA PHE A 224 19.41 4.48 3.34
C PHE A 224 18.97 5.17 2.04
N ILE A 225 18.10 6.19 2.13
CA ILE A 225 17.59 6.90 0.95
C ILE A 225 18.72 7.64 0.22
N ARG A 226 19.63 8.30 0.95
CA ARG A 226 20.81 8.95 0.34
C ARG A 226 21.69 7.97 -0.43
N GLU A 227 22.08 6.87 0.20
CA GLU A 227 22.99 5.88 -0.40
C GLU A 227 22.35 5.17 -1.61
N LEU A 228 21.05 4.84 -1.52
CA LEU A 228 20.29 4.26 -2.63
C LEU A 228 20.16 5.24 -3.80
N SER A 229 19.76 6.48 -3.50
CA SER A 229 19.61 7.57 -4.47
C SER A 229 20.88 7.77 -5.28
N GLN A 230 22.04 7.89 -4.62
CA GLN A 230 23.33 8.06 -5.29
C GLN A 230 23.62 6.96 -6.31
N LYS A 231 23.34 5.69 -5.97
CA LYS A 231 23.55 4.56 -6.88
C LYS A 231 22.55 4.52 -8.04
N LEU A 232 21.30 4.92 -7.80
CA LEU A 232 20.26 4.98 -8.84
C LEU A 232 20.50 6.15 -9.81
N HIS A 233 20.77 7.36 -9.30
CA HIS A 233 21.05 8.55 -10.10
C HIS A 233 22.31 8.38 -10.96
N ALA A 234 23.36 7.73 -10.45
CA ALA A 234 24.55 7.38 -11.24
C ALA A 234 24.25 6.45 -12.44
N ARG A 235 23.06 5.84 -12.48
CA ARG A 235 22.56 4.97 -13.57
C ARG A 235 21.40 5.60 -14.33
N GLY A 236 21.11 6.88 -14.11
CA GLY A 236 19.97 7.58 -14.71
C GLY A 236 18.60 7.05 -14.26
N LYS A 237 18.53 6.43 -13.07
CA LYS A 237 17.31 5.85 -12.49
C LYS A 237 16.77 6.74 -11.38
N MET A 238 15.46 6.79 -11.23
CA MET A 238 14.75 7.63 -10.27
C MET A 238 14.51 6.93 -8.94
N ILE A 239 14.30 7.72 -7.90
CA ILE A 239 13.81 7.28 -6.60
C ILE A 239 12.61 8.13 -6.17
N ILE A 240 11.51 7.44 -5.90
CA ILE A 240 10.33 7.98 -5.24
C ILE A 240 10.27 7.38 -3.84
N ILE A 241 9.80 8.16 -2.87
CA ILE A 241 9.49 7.63 -1.54
C ILE A 241 8.04 7.95 -1.18
N SER A 242 7.40 7.00 -0.52
CA SER A 242 6.05 7.15 0.07
C SER A 242 6.20 7.34 1.58
N VAL A 243 5.58 8.37 2.13
CA VAL A 243 5.75 8.78 3.53
C VAL A 243 4.41 9.09 4.20
N PHE A 244 4.36 8.85 5.51
CA PHE A 244 3.22 9.33 6.30
C PHE A 244 3.16 10.86 6.31
N PRO A 245 1.95 11.45 6.36
CA PRO A 245 1.74 12.85 6.69
C PRO A 245 2.28 13.19 8.08
N LYS A 246 2.35 14.49 8.39
CA LYS A 246 3.02 15.06 9.56
C LYS A 246 2.09 15.78 10.51
N VAL A 247 1.05 16.44 9.99
CA VAL A 247 0.04 17.14 10.78
C VAL A 247 -1.04 16.16 11.18
N ASP A 248 -1.39 16.16 12.46
CA ASP A 248 -2.38 15.26 13.07
C ASP A 248 -2.12 13.77 12.78
N VAL A 249 -0.83 13.38 12.86
CA VAL A 249 -0.37 11.99 12.76
C VAL A 249 0.59 11.73 13.91
N SER A 250 0.41 10.61 14.60
CA SER A 250 1.28 10.21 15.71
C SER A 250 2.76 10.25 15.31
N TYR A 251 3.60 10.74 16.23
CA TYR A 251 5.04 10.73 16.05
C TYR A 251 5.60 9.32 15.85
N ASP A 252 4.97 8.28 16.41
CA ASP A 252 5.40 6.89 16.20
C ASP A 252 5.27 6.44 14.74
N LEU A 253 4.35 7.03 13.98
CA LEU A 253 4.19 6.77 12.55
C LEU A 253 5.03 7.74 11.72
N SER A 254 4.98 9.04 12.03
CA SER A 254 5.56 10.06 11.15
C SER A 254 7.02 10.41 11.49
N GLY A 255 7.51 10.08 12.68
CA GLY A 255 8.75 10.61 13.25
C GLY A 255 10.03 10.20 12.54
N ALA A 256 10.02 9.09 11.79
CA ALA A 256 11.19 8.62 11.05
C ALA A 256 11.42 9.37 9.72
N TYR A 257 10.42 10.06 9.17
CA TYR A 257 10.52 10.72 7.87
C TYR A 257 11.01 12.17 8.02
N ASP A 258 12.31 12.40 7.93
CA ASP A 258 12.87 13.77 7.92
C ASP A 258 12.74 14.39 6.53
N TYR A 259 11.61 15.04 6.25
CA TYR A 259 11.28 15.57 4.91
C TYR A 259 12.40 16.45 4.35
N LYS A 260 12.96 17.33 5.19
CA LYS A 260 14.04 18.24 4.82
C LYS A 260 15.31 17.50 4.44
N ALA A 261 15.71 16.51 5.24
CA ALA A 261 16.92 15.75 5.00
C ALA A 261 16.77 14.78 3.82
N LEU A 262 15.55 14.33 3.51
CA LEU A 262 15.24 13.44 2.39
C LEU A 262 15.14 14.19 1.05
N ALA A 263 14.63 15.43 1.05
CA ALA A 263 14.33 16.20 -0.16
C ALA A 263 15.49 16.30 -1.19
N PRO A 264 16.76 16.47 -0.79
CA PRO A 264 17.88 16.53 -1.75
C PRO A 264 18.13 15.22 -2.51
N TYR A 265 17.72 14.08 -1.93
CA TYR A 265 18.06 12.75 -2.45
C TYR A 265 16.94 12.11 -3.26
N ILE A 266 15.74 12.68 -3.25
CA ILE A 266 14.57 12.09 -3.92
C ILE A 266 14.16 12.85 -5.17
N ASP A 267 13.61 12.12 -6.14
CA ASP A 267 12.96 12.72 -7.30
C ASP A 267 11.53 13.14 -6.97
N ARG A 268 10.79 12.31 -6.22
CA ARG A 268 9.45 12.62 -5.71
C ARG A 268 9.25 12.19 -4.28
N LEU A 269 8.46 12.98 -3.55
CA LEU A 269 7.88 12.66 -2.26
C LEU A 269 6.38 12.44 -2.46
N VAL A 270 5.90 11.22 -2.25
CA VAL A 270 4.47 10.94 -2.16
C VAL A 270 4.04 11.07 -0.70
N ILE A 271 3.21 12.06 -0.40
CA ILE A 271 2.62 12.20 0.94
C ILE A 271 1.33 11.41 0.94
N MET A 272 1.24 10.37 1.78
CA MET A 272 0.06 9.50 1.88
C MET A 272 -1.08 10.19 2.64
N THR A 273 -1.63 11.27 2.07
CA THR A 273 -2.73 12.06 2.64
C THR A 273 -4.08 11.36 2.50
N TYR A 274 -4.16 10.15 3.04
CA TYR A 274 -5.35 9.32 3.20
C TYR A 274 -5.21 8.48 4.47
N ASP A 275 -6.25 7.73 4.82
CA ASP A 275 -6.34 6.97 6.08
C ASP A 275 -6.24 7.84 7.35
N ASN A 276 -6.73 9.08 7.29
CA ASN A 276 -6.99 9.86 8.51
C ASN A 276 -7.97 9.10 9.44
N HIS A 277 -8.93 8.40 8.82
CA HIS A 277 -9.70 7.32 9.44
C HIS A 277 -9.48 6.02 8.63
N TRP A 278 -9.09 4.94 9.30
CA TRP A 278 -8.70 3.65 8.69
C TRP A 278 -9.56 2.49 9.22
N ALA A 279 -9.49 1.32 8.57
CA ALA A 279 -10.29 0.13 8.92
C ALA A 279 -10.28 -0.23 10.42
N GLY A 280 -9.12 -0.18 11.07
CA GLY A 280 -8.96 -0.52 12.49
C GLY A 280 -9.22 0.65 13.44
N GLY A 281 -9.45 1.85 12.92
CA GLY A 281 -9.67 3.08 13.67
C GLY A 281 -11.14 3.47 13.79
N PRO A 282 -11.43 4.61 14.44
CA PRO A 282 -12.79 5.15 14.49
C PRO A 282 -13.28 5.50 13.08
N ALA A 283 -14.57 5.33 12.82
CA ALA A 283 -15.18 5.72 11.54
C ALA A 283 -15.12 7.23 11.33
N GLY A 284 -14.83 7.64 10.10
CA GLY A 284 -14.77 9.06 9.73
C GLY A 284 -14.25 9.27 8.30
N PRO A 285 -14.05 10.53 7.88
CA PRO A 285 -13.61 10.85 6.53
C PRO A 285 -12.21 10.31 6.23
N ILE A 286 -12.00 9.80 5.01
CA ILE A 286 -10.74 9.14 4.62
C ILE A 286 -9.61 10.15 4.46
N ALA A 287 -9.90 11.25 3.76
CA ALA A 287 -8.96 12.34 3.56
C ALA A 287 -9.71 13.69 3.63
N PRO A 288 -10.01 14.19 4.85
CA PRO A 288 -10.61 15.51 5.05
C PRO A 288 -9.77 16.61 4.39
N ILE A 289 -10.41 17.52 3.65
CA ILE A 289 -9.68 18.51 2.83
C ILE A 289 -8.77 19.45 3.64
N ASN A 290 -9.20 19.85 4.84
CA ASN A 290 -8.42 20.70 5.74
C ASN A 290 -7.14 20.00 6.19
N TRP A 291 -7.24 18.75 6.62
CA TRP A 291 -6.11 17.94 7.02
C TRP A 291 -5.14 17.68 5.85
N VAL A 292 -5.69 17.48 4.64
CA VAL A 292 -4.90 17.38 3.40
C VAL A 292 -4.13 18.68 3.14
N GLU A 293 -4.79 19.83 3.22
CA GLU A 293 -4.17 21.14 2.97
C GLU A 293 -3.10 21.49 4.01
N GLU A 294 -3.35 21.21 5.30
CA GLU A 294 -2.37 21.40 6.37
C GLU A 294 -1.10 20.58 6.15
N ASN A 295 -1.24 19.33 5.70
CA ASN A 295 -0.10 18.47 5.38
C ASN A 295 0.65 18.91 4.13
N ILE A 296 -0.03 19.49 3.14
CA ILE A 296 0.61 20.15 1.99
C ILE A 296 1.45 21.35 2.49
N LEU A 297 0.86 22.21 3.32
CA LEU A 297 1.53 23.40 3.86
C LEU A 297 2.74 23.06 4.73
N TYR A 298 2.66 21.98 5.51
CA TYR A 298 3.82 21.46 6.23
C TYR A 298 4.92 21.02 5.26
N ALA A 299 4.58 20.20 4.27
CA ALA A 299 5.56 19.66 3.34
C ALA A 299 6.28 20.74 2.52
N LEU A 300 5.57 21.81 2.14
CA LEU A 300 6.14 22.95 1.39
C LEU A 300 7.19 23.74 2.18
N GLN A 301 7.22 23.62 3.51
CA GLN A 301 8.28 24.23 4.33
C GLN A 301 9.61 23.46 4.21
N GLU A 302 9.55 22.18 3.84
CA GLU A 302 10.70 21.26 3.90
C GLU A 302 11.10 20.69 2.54
N VAL A 303 10.17 20.64 1.59
CA VAL A 303 10.34 20.00 0.27
C VAL A 303 9.87 20.95 -0.85
N PRO A 304 10.66 21.12 -1.91
CA PRO A 304 10.23 21.88 -3.10
C PRO A 304 8.93 21.32 -3.70
N ALA A 305 8.00 22.22 -4.06
CA ALA A 305 6.67 21.85 -4.57
C ALA A 305 6.74 20.93 -5.82
N ASP A 306 7.75 21.13 -6.66
CA ASP A 306 8.01 20.35 -7.89
C ASP A 306 8.49 18.91 -7.64
N LYS A 307 8.68 18.52 -6.37
CA LYS A 307 8.92 17.13 -5.95
C LYS A 307 7.72 16.49 -5.25
N ILE A 308 6.71 17.25 -4.84
CA ILE A 308 5.60 16.74 -4.02
C ILE A 308 4.50 16.16 -4.91
N LEU A 309 4.20 14.88 -4.71
CA LEU A 309 3.00 14.22 -5.22
C LEU A 309 1.99 14.07 -4.07
N LEU A 310 0.78 14.56 -4.26
CA LEU A 310 -0.30 14.39 -3.29
C LEU A 310 -0.90 12.99 -3.39
N GLY A 311 -0.85 12.21 -2.32
CA GLY A 311 -1.52 10.92 -2.24
C GLY A 311 -3.04 11.12 -2.20
N VAL A 312 -3.74 10.54 -3.17
CA VAL A 312 -5.21 10.60 -3.24
C VAL A 312 -5.80 9.20 -3.10
N ALA A 313 -6.71 9.06 -2.14
CA ALA A 313 -7.49 7.84 -1.97
C ALA A 313 -8.59 7.76 -3.02
N ASN A 314 -8.86 6.53 -3.42
CA ASN A 314 -9.93 6.16 -4.35
C ASN A 314 -10.79 5.03 -3.74
N TYR A 315 -11.03 5.12 -2.43
CA TYR A 315 -11.70 4.10 -1.64
C TYR A 315 -12.33 4.74 -0.40
N GLY A 316 -12.97 3.90 0.39
CA GLY A 316 -13.51 4.21 1.69
C GLY A 316 -13.58 2.96 2.56
N TYR A 317 -14.27 3.09 3.69
CA TYR A 317 -14.61 1.94 4.51
C TYR A 317 -16.08 1.95 4.93
N ASP A 318 -16.59 0.75 5.14
CA ASP A 318 -17.89 0.46 5.73
C ASP A 318 -17.69 -0.02 7.17
N TRP A 319 -18.05 0.81 8.15
CA TRP A 319 -17.95 0.49 9.57
C TRP A 319 -19.29 0.11 10.19
N PRO A 320 -19.34 -0.94 11.01
CA PRO A 320 -20.45 -1.19 11.91
C PRO A 320 -20.48 -0.15 13.04
N LEU A 321 -21.64 0.49 13.28
CA LEU A 321 -21.80 1.53 14.32
C LEU A 321 -21.82 0.98 15.74
N ASN A 322 -22.00 -0.32 15.92
CA ASN A 322 -21.85 -0.99 17.22
C ASN A 322 -20.39 -1.39 17.52
N GLY A 323 -19.43 -0.89 16.73
CA GLY A 323 -18.02 -1.16 16.90
C GLY A 323 -17.54 -2.36 16.10
N GLY A 324 -16.25 -2.38 15.80
CA GLY A 324 -15.62 -3.37 14.94
C GLY A 324 -14.78 -2.73 13.84
N TRP A 325 -14.22 -3.57 12.98
CA TRP A 325 -13.34 -3.14 11.91
C TRP A 325 -14.17 -2.66 10.71
N GLY A 326 -13.76 -1.53 10.15
CA GLY A 326 -14.21 -1.07 8.84
C GLY A 326 -13.78 -2.05 7.75
N LYS A 327 -14.64 -2.26 6.76
CA LYS A 327 -14.32 -3.07 5.58
C LYS A 327 -13.91 -2.18 4.43
N ASP A 328 -12.75 -2.45 3.84
CA ASP A 328 -12.29 -1.77 2.62
C ASP A 328 -13.36 -1.77 1.53
N LEU A 329 -13.58 -0.62 0.92
CA LEU A 329 -14.57 -0.44 -0.12
C LEU A 329 -14.04 0.48 -1.22
N ALA A 330 -13.92 -0.04 -2.44
CA ALA A 330 -13.61 0.82 -3.59
C ALA A 330 -14.65 1.92 -3.76
N ALA A 331 -14.25 3.12 -4.21
CA ALA A 331 -15.16 4.27 -4.39
C ALA A 331 -16.40 3.90 -5.22
N LYS A 332 -16.19 3.25 -6.38
CA LYS A 332 -17.29 2.75 -7.23
C LYS A 332 -18.25 1.80 -6.51
N LYS A 333 -17.75 1.00 -5.56
CA LYS A 333 -18.55 0.03 -4.78
C LYS A 333 -19.31 0.67 -3.62
N ALA A 334 -18.88 1.82 -3.13
CA ALA A 334 -19.64 2.59 -2.15
C ALA A 334 -20.95 3.11 -2.75
N ILE A 335 -20.91 3.61 -4.00
CA ILE A 335 -22.10 4.05 -4.73
C ILE A 335 -23.06 2.87 -4.98
N ASP A 336 -22.55 1.75 -5.52
CA ASP A 336 -23.33 0.52 -5.71
C ASP A 336 -23.98 0.03 -4.40
N LEU A 337 -23.29 0.19 -3.27
CA LEU A 337 -23.81 -0.20 -1.96
C LEU A 337 -24.91 0.73 -1.49
N ALA A 338 -24.75 2.05 -1.62
CA ALA A 338 -25.76 3.03 -1.25
C ALA A 338 -27.07 2.77 -2.03
N GLU A 339 -26.97 2.57 -3.35
CA GLU A 339 -28.13 2.29 -4.20
C GLU A 339 -28.85 1.00 -3.79
N ARG A 340 -28.11 -0.12 -3.63
CA ARG A 340 -28.69 -1.40 -3.20
C ARG A 340 -29.34 -1.35 -1.82
N LYS A 341 -28.92 -0.42 -0.96
CA LYS A 341 -29.47 -0.23 0.38
C LYS A 341 -30.55 0.86 0.45
N GLY A 342 -30.83 1.56 -0.66
CA GLY A 342 -31.71 2.73 -0.66
C GLY A 342 -31.21 3.85 0.25
N ALA A 343 -29.90 3.93 0.47
CA ALA A 343 -29.28 4.91 1.35
C ALA A 343 -29.03 6.24 0.61
N LEU A 344 -29.39 7.34 1.25
CA LEU A 344 -29.07 8.67 0.74
C LEU A 344 -27.59 8.99 1.01
N ILE A 345 -26.82 9.21 -0.04
CA ILE A 345 -25.45 9.73 0.06
C ILE A 345 -25.53 11.19 0.51
N LYS A 346 -24.93 11.47 1.67
CA LYS A 346 -24.77 12.78 2.28
C LYS A 346 -23.39 13.34 1.96
N TRP A 347 -23.27 14.66 2.09
CA TRP A 347 -22.02 15.38 1.91
C TRP A 347 -21.62 16.03 3.24
N ASP A 348 -20.39 15.81 3.67
CA ASP A 348 -19.79 16.59 4.73
C ASP A 348 -19.11 17.83 4.11
N SER A 349 -19.62 19.02 4.41
CA SER A 349 -19.12 20.26 3.82
C SER A 349 -17.79 20.74 4.39
N GLU A 350 -17.43 20.30 5.60
CA GLU A 350 -16.19 20.68 6.26
C GLU A 350 -15.05 19.77 5.79
N ALA A 351 -15.26 18.45 5.85
CA ALA A 351 -14.28 17.47 5.37
C ALA A 351 -14.22 17.41 3.83
N GLN A 352 -15.30 17.82 3.15
CA GLN A 352 -15.48 17.65 1.70
C GLN A 352 -15.38 16.19 1.24
N VAL A 353 -16.07 15.32 1.97
CA VAL A 353 -16.11 13.87 1.73
C VAL A 353 -17.56 13.37 1.83
N PRO A 354 -18.01 12.47 0.93
CA PRO A 354 -19.33 11.88 1.02
C PRO A 354 -19.40 10.75 2.06
N TYR A 355 -20.60 10.55 2.60
CA TYR A 355 -20.87 9.44 3.52
C TYR A 355 -22.33 9.02 3.46
N PHE A 356 -22.66 7.83 3.96
CA PHE A 356 -24.05 7.42 4.14
C PHE A 356 -24.19 6.43 5.29
N TYR A 357 -25.42 6.29 5.77
CA TYR A 357 -25.80 5.29 6.74
C TYR A 357 -26.73 4.26 6.10
N TYR A 358 -26.61 3.00 6.53
CA TYR A 358 -27.59 1.98 6.18
C TYR A 358 -27.76 0.97 7.32
N THR A 359 -28.80 0.15 7.22
CA THR A 359 -28.99 -1.00 8.11
C THR A 359 -28.84 -2.28 7.30
N ASP A 360 -28.02 -3.21 7.78
CA ASP A 360 -27.83 -4.51 7.13
C ASP A 360 -29.04 -5.44 7.34
N SER A 361 -29.03 -6.62 6.72
CA SER A 361 -30.12 -7.59 6.84
C SER A 361 -30.26 -8.20 8.24
N LEU A 362 -29.27 -8.00 9.12
CA LEU A 362 -29.24 -8.49 10.50
C LEU A 362 -29.68 -7.39 11.49
N GLY A 363 -30.00 -6.19 11.01
CA GLY A 363 -30.38 -5.05 11.84
C GLY A 363 -29.20 -4.23 12.37
N ASN A 364 -27.96 -4.54 11.98
CA ASN A 364 -26.79 -3.73 12.36
C ASN A 364 -26.80 -2.42 11.59
N LYS A 365 -26.50 -1.32 12.26
CA LYS A 365 -26.34 -0.02 11.61
C LYS A 365 -24.91 0.16 11.17
N HIS A 366 -24.73 0.73 9.98
CA HIS A 366 -23.45 0.95 9.35
C HIS A 366 -23.29 2.42 8.97
N VAL A 367 -22.05 2.88 8.94
CA VAL A 367 -21.65 4.14 8.31
C VAL A 367 -20.57 3.86 7.29
N VAL A 368 -20.72 4.44 6.10
CA VAL A 368 -19.73 4.37 5.03
C VAL A 368 -19.22 5.77 4.77
N TRP A 369 -17.91 5.96 4.88
CA TRP A 369 -17.20 7.14 4.38
C TRP A 369 -16.31 6.70 3.22
N PHE A 370 -16.30 7.47 2.14
CA PHE A 370 -15.55 7.11 0.94
C PHE A 370 -15.11 8.33 0.16
N GLU A 371 -14.05 8.23 -0.63
CA GLU A 371 -13.70 9.24 -1.61
C GLU A 371 -14.54 9.09 -2.89
N SER A 372 -14.83 10.19 -3.55
CA SER A 372 -15.58 10.24 -4.80
C SER A 372 -14.90 11.12 -5.85
N SER A 373 -15.39 11.07 -7.08
CA SER A 373 -14.97 12.01 -8.12
C SER A 373 -15.16 13.48 -7.68
N TYR A 374 -16.19 13.77 -6.89
CA TYR A 374 -16.46 15.14 -6.43
C TYR A 374 -15.50 15.59 -5.33
N SER A 375 -15.20 14.74 -4.34
CA SER A 375 -14.20 15.06 -3.31
C SER A 375 -12.78 15.14 -3.88
N LEU A 376 -12.48 14.36 -4.92
CA LEU A 376 -11.23 14.45 -5.66
C LEU A 376 -11.04 15.86 -6.26
N ASP A 377 -12.08 16.46 -6.84
CA ASP A 377 -11.96 17.77 -7.50
C ASP A 377 -11.36 18.84 -6.58
N PHE A 378 -11.81 18.89 -5.32
CA PHE A 378 -11.27 19.79 -4.31
C PHE A 378 -9.80 19.53 -4.01
N LYS A 379 -9.40 18.26 -3.90
CA LYS A 379 -7.99 17.89 -3.69
C LYS A 379 -7.11 18.28 -4.88
N LEU A 380 -7.60 18.14 -6.11
CA LEU A 380 -6.88 18.59 -7.31
C LEU A 380 -6.78 20.12 -7.41
N GLN A 381 -7.77 20.85 -6.89
CA GLN A 381 -7.65 22.30 -6.76
C GLN A 381 -6.49 22.70 -5.83
N LEU A 382 -6.24 21.95 -4.74
CA LEU A 382 -5.06 22.17 -3.89
C LEU A 382 -3.74 21.90 -4.63
N VAL A 383 -3.66 20.84 -5.43
CA VAL A 383 -2.48 20.53 -6.26
C VAL A 383 -2.12 21.72 -7.16
N ASN A 384 -3.13 22.36 -7.77
CA ASN A 384 -2.93 23.53 -8.60
C ASN A 384 -2.63 24.80 -7.79
N LYS A 385 -3.39 25.05 -6.71
CA LYS A 385 -3.22 26.20 -5.80
C LYS A 385 -1.80 26.30 -5.26
N TYR A 386 -1.22 25.17 -4.89
CA TYR A 386 0.13 25.08 -4.32
C TYR A 386 1.21 24.71 -5.34
N ASN A 387 0.84 24.62 -6.62
CA ASN A 387 1.73 24.24 -7.69
C ASN A 387 2.55 22.97 -7.41
N LEU A 388 1.92 21.96 -6.77
CA LEU A 388 2.55 20.68 -6.51
C LEU A 388 2.89 19.99 -7.84
N LYS A 389 3.78 19.00 -7.78
CA LYS A 389 4.19 18.25 -8.97
C LYS A 389 3.04 17.45 -9.58
N GLY A 390 2.14 16.94 -8.75
CA GLY A 390 0.96 16.19 -9.18
C GLY A 390 0.38 15.31 -8.08
N ILE A 391 -0.13 14.13 -8.47
CA ILE A 391 -0.83 13.20 -7.58
C ILE A 391 -0.28 11.78 -7.66
N ALA A 392 -0.52 11.01 -6.60
CA ALA A 392 -0.33 9.56 -6.55
C ALA A 392 -1.63 8.88 -6.13
N ILE A 393 -2.20 8.05 -7.00
CA ILE A 393 -3.53 7.46 -6.83
C ILE A 393 -3.39 6.11 -6.13
N TRP A 394 -3.90 5.99 -4.90
CA TRP A 394 -4.14 4.72 -4.23
C TRP A 394 -5.63 4.35 -4.34
N ARG A 395 -6.02 3.49 -5.27
CA ARG A 395 -5.19 2.81 -6.28
C ARG A 395 -5.96 2.67 -7.59
N LEU A 396 -5.24 2.28 -8.65
CA LEU A 396 -5.85 1.99 -9.95
C LEU A 396 -6.86 0.85 -9.84
N GLY A 397 -8.03 1.01 -10.44
CA GLY A 397 -9.10 0.02 -10.50
C GLY A 397 -10.26 0.27 -9.54
N ASN A 398 -10.13 1.19 -8.59
CA ASN A 398 -11.20 1.48 -7.62
C ASN A 398 -12.13 2.63 -8.05
N GLU A 399 -11.82 3.31 -9.16
CA GLU A 399 -12.40 4.59 -9.53
C GLU A 399 -13.83 4.52 -10.08
N GLU A 400 -14.52 5.64 -9.90
CA GLU A 400 -15.80 5.98 -10.51
C GLU A 400 -15.65 6.51 -11.95
N ASP A 401 -16.77 6.60 -12.68
CA ASP A 401 -16.79 6.99 -14.10
C ASP A 401 -16.17 8.37 -14.38
N ARG A 402 -16.37 9.35 -13.48
CA ARG A 402 -15.88 10.73 -13.69
C ARG A 402 -14.45 10.96 -13.20
N PHE A 403 -13.85 10.01 -12.49
CA PHE A 403 -12.55 10.17 -11.83
C PHE A 403 -11.45 10.63 -12.79
N TRP A 404 -11.27 9.90 -13.90
CA TRP A 404 -10.25 10.23 -14.90
C TRP A 404 -10.54 11.49 -15.71
N SER A 405 -11.82 11.82 -15.93
CA SER A 405 -12.18 13.08 -16.60
C SER A 405 -11.79 14.30 -15.75
N ILE A 406 -12.00 14.23 -14.44
CA ILE A 406 -11.63 15.30 -13.51
C ILE A 406 -10.12 15.45 -13.43
N ILE A 407 -9.38 14.33 -13.38
CA ILE A 407 -7.92 14.35 -13.47
C ILE A 407 -7.47 15.05 -14.75
N LYS A 408 -8.03 14.67 -15.90
CA LYS A 408 -7.67 15.26 -17.18
C LYS A 408 -7.88 16.78 -17.20
N ASP A 409 -9.06 17.21 -16.78
CA ASP A 409 -9.46 18.62 -16.80
C ASP A 409 -8.66 19.47 -15.82
N ARG A 410 -8.33 18.95 -14.64
CA ARG A 410 -7.63 19.70 -13.59
C ARG A 410 -6.12 19.66 -13.73
N LEU A 411 -5.55 18.58 -14.27
CA LEU A 411 -4.11 18.35 -14.31
C LEU A 411 -3.51 18.52 -15.71
N ASN A 412 -4.33 18.95 -16.69
CA ASN A 412 -3.94 19.18 -18.08
C ASN A 412 -3.33 17.93 -18.78
N LYS A 413 -3.98 16.76 -18.65
CA LYS A 413 -3.47 15.46 -19.15
C LYS A 413 -3.79 15.13 -20.60
#